data_AF-A0A6G3WWX8-F1
#
_entry.id   AF-A0A6G3WWX8-F1
#
_cell.length_a   1.000
_cell.length_b   1.000
_cell.length_c   1.000
_cell.angle_alpha   90.00
_cell.angle_beta   90.00
_cell.angle_gamma   90.00
#
_symmetry.space_group_name_H-M   'P 1'
#
loop_
_entity.id
_entity.type
_entity.pdbx_description
1 polymer ?
#
loop_
_entity_poly.entity_id
_entity_poly.type
_entity_poly.pdbx_seq_one_letter_code
_entity_poly.pdbx_strand_id
1 'polypeptide(L)'
;QAYNLYPEDGRTGASLYHAWDERGRLLGEEDAAVTISFDRPYAGAGLPLHVGHAYDFIRWAERYGYDLAYADARDLHAGRVDPSRYRGLVFPGHDEYWTLPMRRAAERARDSGTSLVFLSANTMYWQVGLAPSASGEADRLLTCRKRR
;
A
#
# COMPACT_ATOMS: atom_id res chain seq x y z
N GLN A 1 3.47 0.90 4.22
CA GLN A 1 3.47 1.91 5.30
C GLN A 1 2.39 1.68 6.37
N ALA A 2 1.20 1.16 6.03
CA ALA A 2 0.10 0.95 6.98
C ALA A 2 0.47 0.16 8.26
N TYR A 3 1.32 -0.87 8.15
CA TYR A 3 1.80 -1.69 9.28
C TYR A 3 3.11 -1.20 9.89
N ASN A 4 3.72 -0.16 9.32
CA ASN A 4 5.05 0.27 9.71
C ASN A 4 4.98 1.00 11.05
N LEU A 5 5.49 0.39 12.12
CA LEU A 5 5.55 0.94 13.47
C LEU A 5 6.84 1.76 13.72
N TYR A 6 7.47 2.27 12.66
CA TYR A 6 8.71 3.06 12.76
C TYR A 6 8.64 4.16 13.85
N PRO A 7 9.69 4.30 14.70
CA PRO A 7 10.97 3.59 14.64
C PRO A 7 10.99 2.19 15.29
N GLU A 8 9.90 1.76 15.92
CA GLU A 8 9.79 0.45 16.60
C GLU A 8 10.86 0.27 17.71
N ASP A 9 11.16 1.34 18.44
CA ASP A 9 12.16 1.39 19.51
C ASP A 9 11.62 0.94 20.90
N GLY A 10 10.38 0.44 20.93
CA GLY A 10 9.70 0.04 22.16
C GLY A 10 9.09 1.20 22.97
N ARG A 11 9.10 2.43 22.45
CA ARG A 11 8.56 3.62 23.14
C ARG A 11 7.86 4.62 22.24
N THR A 12 8.19 4.63 20.96
CA THR A 12 7.67 5.57 19.96
C THR A 12 7.31 4.85 18.68
N GLY A 13 6.55 5.54 17.83
CA GLY A 13 6.12 5.04 16.54
C GLY A 13 4.63 4.74 16.48
N ALA A 14 4.12 4.76 15.26
CA ALA A 14 2.69 4.57 15.00
C ALA A 14 2.45 3.96 13.62
N SER A 15 1.47 3.08 13.54
CA SER A 15 0.93 2.46 12.34
C SER A 15 -0.61 2.58 12.37
N LEU A 16 -1.29 2.03 11.37
CA LEU A 16 -2.76 1.95 11.36
C LEU A 16 -3.31 0.83 12.26
N TYR A 17 -2.44 0.11 12.99
CA TYR A 17 -2.83 -0.98 13.89
C TYR A 17 -2.31 -0.80 15.32
N HIS A 18 -1.18 -0.12 15.47
CA HIS A 18 -0.53 0.07 16.77
C HIS A 18 0.08 1.46 16.88
N ALA A 19 0.16 1.97 18.11
CA ALA A 19 0.91 3.17 18.44
C ALA A 19 1.44 3.05 19.87
N TRP A 20 2.46 3.81 20.24
CA TRP A 20 2.93 3.89 21.62
C TRP A 20 2.34 5.11 22.31
N ASP A 21 1.88 4.94 23.55
CA ASP A 21 1.46 6.07 24.40
C ASP A 21 2.65 6.70 25.16
N GLU A 22 2.42 7.85 25.79
CA GLU A 22 3.44 8.57 26.57
C GLU A 22 4.03 7.77 27.74
N ARG A 23 3.35 6.69 28.16
CA ARG A 23 3.78 5.80 29.24
C ARG A 23 4.52 4.57 28.72
N GLY A 24 4.77 4.49 27.41
CA GLY A 24 5.45 3.37 26.77
C GLY A 24 4.59 2.10 26.71
N ARG A 25 3.26 2.23 26.68
CA ARG A 25 2.36 1.09 26.43
C ARG A 25 2.03 1.01 24.94
N LEU A 26 2.04 -0.21 24.41
CA LEU A 26 1.62 -0.47 23.04
C LEU A 26 0.09 -0.49 22.98
N LEU A 27 -0.47 0.45 22.21
CA LEU A 27 -1.89 0.59 21.95
C LEU A 27 -2.34 -0.32 20.79
N GLY A 28 -3.60 -0.74 20.83
CA GLY A 28 -4.24 -1.52 19.77
C GLY A 28 -4.88 -0.62 18.68
N GLU A 29 -5.56 -1.27 17.73
CA GLU A 29 -6.11 -0.62 16.53
C GLU A 29 -7.08 0.54 16.85
N GLU A 30 -7.83 0.48 17.95
CA GLU A 30 -8.84 1.48 18.31
C GLU A 30 -8.25 2.86 18.65
N ASP A 31 -7.03 2.87 19.16
CA ASP A 31 -6.26 4.05 19.56
C ASP A 31 -5.03 4.28 18.68
N ALA A 32 -4.91 3.53 17.58
CA ALA A 32 -3.83 3.67 16.62
C ALA A 32 -4.00 4.94 15.75
N ALA A 33 -2.95 5.28 15.01
CA ALA A 33 -3.02 6.41 14.10
C ALA A 33 -4.03 6.15 12.98
N VAL A 34 -4.83 7.17 12.64
CA VAL A 34 -5.73 7.13 11.47
C VAL A 34 -5.07 7.68 10.20
N THR A 35 -3.94 8.40 10.36
CA THR A 35 -3.16 8.97 9.26
C THR A 35 -1.69 8.64 9.47
N ILE A 36 -1.03 8.20 8.40
CA ILE A 36 0.39 7.83 8.37
C ILE A 36 1.08 8.51 7.18
N SER A 37 2.39 8.76 7.31
CA SER A 37 3.20 9.34 6.24
C SER A 37 4.01 8.28 5.47
N PHE A 38 4.20 8.51 4.17
CA PHE A 38 5.20 7.83 3.35
C PHE A 38 6.61 8.42 3.51
N ASP A 39 6.75 9.61 4.12
CA ASP A 39 8.02 10.31 4.41
C ASP A 39 8.72 9.75 5.65
N ARG A 40 8.76 8.43 5.78
CA ARG A 40 9.43 7.76 6.90
C ARG A 40 10.04 6.43 6.49
N PRO A 41 11.18 6.05 7.09
CA PRO A 41 11.78 4.74 6.85
C PRO A 41 10.84 3.60 7.29
N TYR A 42 11.08 2.41 6.76
CA TYR A 42 10.53 1.19 7.34
C TYR A 42 11.36 0.77 8.56
N ALA A 43 10.69 0.32 9.62
CA ALA A 43 11.36 -0.28 10.77
C ALA A 43 12.11 -1.58 10.40
N GLY A 44 12.91 -2.10 11.32
CA GLY A 44 13.67 -3.34 11.13
C GLY A 44 14.67 -3.26 9.99
N ALA A 45 14.55 -4.18 9.02
CA ALA A 45 15.47 -4.27 7.87
C ALA A 45 15.28 -3.17 6.81
N GLY A 46 14.42 -2.17 7.04
CA GLY A 46 14.15 -1.11 6.07
C GLY A 46 13.24 -1.54 4.91
N LEU A 47 12.52 -2.66 5.06
CA LEU A 47 11.69 -3.24 4.02
C LEU A 47 10.19 -3.27 4.41
N PRO A 48 9.26 -3.16 3.44
CA PRO A 48 7.84 -3.34 3.69
C PRO A 48 7.50 -4.76 4.17
N LEU A 49 6.54 -4.88 5.11
CA LEU A 49 6.13 -6.13 5.79
C LEU A 49 5.73 -7.31 4.87
N HIS A 50 5.42 -7.07 3.60
CA HIS A 50 5.02 -8.12 2.65
C HIS A 50 5.78 -8.05 1.32
N VAL A 51 6.95 -7.40 1.30
CA VAL A 51 7.74 -7.25 0.06
C VAL A 51 8.15 -8.59 -0.55
N GLY A 52 8.30 -9.64 0.28
CA GLY A 52 8.66 -10.99 -0.15
C GLY A 52 7.68 -11.58 -1.16
N HIS A 53 6.36 -11.38 -0.98
CA HIS A 53 5.37 -11.94 -1.91
C HIS A 53 5.49 -11.34 -3.32
N ALA A 54 5.69 -10.02 -3.40
CA ALA A 54 5.94 -9.35 -4.66
C ALA A 54 7.28 -9.80 -5.26
N TYR A 55 8.33 -9.89 -4.43
CA TYR A 55 9.65 -10.33 -4.87
C TYR A 55 9.62 -11.74 -5.47
N ASP A 56 8.99 -12.70 -4.82
CA ASP A 56 8.94 -14.09 -5.30
C ASP A 56 8.18 -14.21 -6.64
N PHE A 57 7.06 -13.49 -6.79
CA PHE A 57 6.33 -13.44 -8.06
C PHE A 57 7.18 -12.82 -9.17
N ILE A 58 7.85 -11.70 -8.90
CA ILE A 58 8.72 -11.02 -9.86
C ILE A 58 9.83 -11.96 -10.32
N ARG A 59 10.52 -12.62 -9.38
CA ARG A 59 11.62 -13.55 -9.69
C ARG A 59 11.14 -14.73 -10.52
N TRP A 60 9.95 -15.25 -10.24
CA TRP A 60 9.33 -16.28 -11.05
C TRP A 60 9.02 -15.75 -12.46
N ALA A 61 8.31 -14.63 -12.58
CA ALA A 61 7.86 -14.12 -13.87
C ALA A 61 9.04 -13.71 -14.79
N GLU A 62 10.07 -13.06 -14.25
CA GLU A 62 11.29 -12.74 -14.99
C GLU A 62 12.03 -14.00 -15.45
N ARG A 63 12.12 -15.04 -14.60
CA ARG A 63 12.76 -16.32 -14.97
C ARG A 63 12.07 -16.99 -16.16
N TYR A 64 10.76 -16.85 -16.28
CA TYR A 64 9.98 -17.41 -17.40
C TYR A 64 9.89 -16.47 -18.61
N GLY A 65 10.51 -15.29 -18.55
CA GLY A 65 10.62 -14.38 -19.70
C GLY A 65 9.34 -13.58 -20.00
N TYR A 66 8.48 -13.35 -19.01
CA TYR A 66 7.33 -12.45 -19.19
C TYR A 66 7.80 -11.00 -19.41
N ASP A 67 7.11 -10.28 -20.29
CA ASP A 67 7.29 -8.85 -20.49
C ASP A 67 6.56 -8.09 -19.37
N LEU A 68 7.33 -7.46 -18.47
CA LEU A 68 6.84 -6.88 -17.23
C LEU A 68 7.14 -5.39 -17.16
N ALA A 69 6.17 -4.64 -16.62
CA ALA A 69 6.38 -3.30 -16.09
C ALA A 69 6.00 -3.28 -14.61
N TYR A 70 6.65 -2.40 -13.84
CA TYR A 70 6.44 -2.27 -12.41
C TYR A 70 5.80 -0.92 -12.10
N ALA A 71 4.84 -0.92 -11.18
CA ALA A 71 4.18 0.27 -10.67
C ALA A 71 3.79 0.02 -9.21
N ASP A 72 3.74 1.08 -8.41
CA ASP A 72 3.10 1.01 -7.10
C ASP A 72 1.63 1.47 -7.17
N ALA A 73 0.82 1.14 -6.17
CA ALA A 73 -0.60 1.50 -6.18
C ALA A 73 -0.84 3.02 -6.28
N ARG A 74 0.10 3.86 -5.81
CA ARG A 74 -0.01 5.33 -5.91
C ARG A 74 0.21 5.81 -7.34
N ASP A 75 0.89 5.04 -8.19
CA ASP A 75 0.95 5.34 -9.63
C ASP A 75 -0.43 5.19 -10.29
N LEU A 76 -1.22 4.20 -9.85
CA LEU A 76 -2.63 4.09 -10.26
C LEU A 76 -3.48 5.24 -9.71
N HIS A 77 -3.24 5.66 -8.46
CA HIS A 77 -3.92 6.82 -7.88
C HIS A 77 -3.68 8.11 -8.67
N ALA A 78 -2.40 8.39 -8.94
CA ALA A 78 -1.94 9.60 -9.61
C ALA A 78 -2.16 9.56 -11.14
N GLY A 79 -2.60 8.43 -11.70
CA GLY A 79 -2.77 8.27 -13.14
C GLY A 79 -1.44 8.27 -13.91
N ARG A 80 -0.32 7.94 -13.26
CA ARG A 80 1.01 7.83 -13.90
C ARG A 80 1.13 6.60 -14.78
N VAL A 81 0.27 5.60 -14.53
CA VAL A 81 0.16 4.38 -15.32
C VAL A 81 -1.24 4.29 -15.90
N ASP A 82 -1.32 4.02 -17.20
CA ASP A 82 -2.55 3.60 -17.86
C ASP A 82 -2.63 2.07 -17.88
N PRO A 83 -3.41 1.45 -16.98
CA PRO A 83 -3.51 -0.01 -16.90
C PRO A 83 -4.14 -0.65 -18.15
N SER A 84 -4.90 0.09 -18.96
CA SER A 84 -5.55 -0.44 -20.16
C SER A 84 -4.56 -0.81 -21.28
N ARG A 85 -3.32 -0.31 -21.18
CA ARG A 85 -2.24 -0.64 -22.11
C ARG A 85 -1.64 -2.03 -21.89
N TYR A 86 -2.00 -2.70 -20.80
CA TYR A 86 -1.45 -3.99 -20.41
C TYR A 86 -2.49 -5.10 -20.57
N ARG A 87 -2.00 -6.30 -20.93
CA ARG A 87 -2.84 -7.51 -21.04
C ARG A 87 -3.36 -7.97 -19.68
N GLY A 88 -2.57 -7.74 -18.62
CA GLY A 88 -2.96 -8.08 -17.26
C GLY A 88 -2.31 -7.20 -16.21
N LEU A 89 -3.02 -6.99 -15.11
CA LEU A 89 -2.49 -6.43 -13.87
C LEU A 89 -2.42 -7.55 -12.84
N VAL A 90 -1.24 -7.73 -12.24
CA VAL A 90 -1.04 -8.73 -11.19
C VAL A 90 -0.82 -8.03 -9.86
N PHE A 91 -1.57 -8.45 -8.85
CA PHE A 91 -1.43 -8.03 -7.46
C PHE A 91 -0.85 -9.20 -6.66
N PRO A 92 0.49 -9.34 -6.61
CA PRO A 92 1.16 -10.52 -6.05
C PRO A 92 1.26 -10.51 -4.52
N GLY A 93 0.87 -9.41 -3.88
CA GLY A 93 1.09 -9.18 -2.46
C GLY A 93 -0.17 -8.71 -1.74
N HIS A 94 0.04 -8.24 -0.52
CA HIS A 94 -1.05 -7.83 0.38
C HIS A 94 -1.49 -6.39 0.10
N ASP A 95 -2.44 -6.21 -0.82
CA ASP A 95 -2.85 -4.90 -1.34
C ASP A 95 -4.18 -4.40 -0.73
N GLU A 96 -4.15 -4.21 0.60
CA GLU A 96 -5.35 -4.01 1.42
C GLU A 96 -5.97 -2.59 1.34
N TYR A 97 -5.17 -1.56 1.06
CA TYR A 97 -5.57 -0.15 1.23
C TYR A 97 -5.70 0.56 -0.12
N TRP A 98 -6.93 0.87 -0.52
CA TRP A 98 -7.23 1.41 -1.85
C TRP A 98 -7.95 2.74 -1.82
N THR A 99 -7.48 3.67 -2.65
CA THR A 99 -8.22 4.91 -2.91
C THR A 99 -9.28 4.68 -3.99
N LEU A 100 -10.30 5.54 -4.02
CA LEU A 100 -11.31 5.49 -5.07
C LEU A 100 -10.74 5.65 -6.49
N PRO A 101 -9.77 6.57 -6.77
CA PRO A 101 -9.11 6.65 -8.07
C PRO A 101 -8.42 5.36 -8.50
N MET A 102 -7.68 4.69 -7.60
CA MET A 102 -7.03 3.40 -7.90
C MET A 102 -8.07 2.36 -8.35
N ARG A 103 -9.15 2.20 -7.56
CA ARG A 103 -10.20 1.21 -7.85
C ARG A 103 -10.85 1.47 -9.20
N ARG A 104 -11.19 2.74 -9.48
CA ARG A 104 -11.77 3.13 -10.77
C ARG A 104 -10.81 2.89 -11.94
N ALA A 105 -9.50 3.07 -11.76
CA ALA A 105 -8.52 2.77 -12.79
C ALA A 105 -8.46 1.28 -13.13
N ALA A 106 -8.46 0.41 -12.10
CA ALA A 106 -8.48 -1.04 -12.28
C ALA A 106 -9.80 -1.54 -12.92
N GLU A 107 -10.95 -1.01 -12.47
CA GLU A 107 -12.27 -1.34 -13.05
C GLU A 107 -12.35 -0.94 -14.53
N ARG A 108 -11.89 0.27 -14.90
CA ARG A 108 -11.85 0.69 -16.30
C ARG A 108 -10.94 -0.19 -17.17
N ALA A 109 -9.78 -0.59 -16.65
CA ALA A 109 -8.88 -1.49 -17.36
C ALA A 109 -9.54 -2.85 -17.62
N ARG A 110 -10.16 -3.42 -16.59
CA ARG A 110 -10.94 -4.66 -16.70
C ARG A 110 -12.02 -4.53 -17.77
N ASP A 111 -12.81 -3.46 -17.72
CA ASP A 111 -13.90 -3.22 -18.66
C ASP A 111 -13.40 -3.00 -20.09
N SER A 112 -12.11 -2.65 -20.25
CA SER A 112 -11.43 -2.51 -21.55
C SER A 112 -10.68 -3.77 -22.00
N GLY A 113 -10.77 -4.88 -21.25
CA GLY A 113 -10.20 -6.17 -21.60
C GLY A 113 -8.88 -6.55 -20.90
N THR A 114 -8.38 -5.73 -19.98
CA THR A 114 -7.23 -6.10 -19.14
C THR A 114 -7.63 -7.14 -18.09
N SER A 115 -6.87 -8.24 -17.97
CA SER A 115 -7.12 -9.24 -16.93
C SER A 115 -6.64 -8.75 -15.56
N LEU A 116 -7.41 -8.97 -14.51
CA LEU A 116 -6.98 -8.71 -13.13
C LEU A 116 -6.63 -10.04 -12.46
N VAL A 117 -5.42 -10.15 -11.91
CA VAL A 117 -4.93 -11.36 -11.24
C VAL A 117 -4.60 -11.02 -9.79
N PHE A 118 -5.30 -11.64 -8.86
CA PHE A 118 -5.08 -11.47 -7.42
C PHE A 118 -4.46 -12.75 -6.86
N LEU A 119 -3.24 -12.64 -6.33
CA LEU A 119 -2.52 -13.77 -5.72
C LEU A 119 -2.49 -13.66 -4.19
N SER A 120 -3.47 -12.97 -3.64
CA SER A 120 -3.59 -12.64 -2.23
C SER A 120 -5.06 -12.56 -1.80
N ALA A 121 -5.27 -12.50 -0.50
CA ALA A 121 -6.56 -12.20 0.12
C ALA A 121 -6.55 -10.77 0.68
N ASN A 122 -7.73 -10.27 1.07
CA ASN A 122 -7.91 -8.94 1.65
C ASN A 122 -7.55 -7.77 0.73
N THR A 123 -7.46 -8.00 -0.59
CA THR A 123 -7.19 -6.94 -1.56
C THR A 123 -8.37 -5.98 -1.69
N MET A 124 -8.08 -4.68 -1.75
CA MET A 124 -9.08 -3.59 -1.79
C MET A 124 -10.06 -3.57 -0.60
N TYR A 125 -9.65 -4.03 0.58
CA TYR A 125 -10.53 -4.14 1.74
C TYR A 125 -10.86 -2.77 2.36
N TRP A 126 -9.86 -1.91 2.55
CA TRP A 126 -10.06 -0.58 3.14
C TRP A 126 -10.05 0.51 2.09
N GLN A 127 -11.09 1.36 2.12
CA GLN A 127 -11.07 2.63 1.42
C GLN A 127 -10.18 3.63 2.17
N VAL A 128 -9.24 4.26 1.45
CA VAL A 128 -8.35 5.28 2.01
C VAL A 128 -8.36 6.59 1.21
N GLY A 129 -7.92 7.65 1.87
CA GLY A 129 -7.61 8.93 1.25
C GLY A 129 -6.11 9.16 1.20
N LEU A 130 -5.65 9.87 0.16
CA LEU A 130 -4.29 10.39 0.07
C LEU A 130 -4.32 11.92 0.12
N ALA A 131 -3.36 12.51 0.82
CA ALA A 131 -3.21 13.95 0.96
C ALA A 131 -1.72 14.36 0.85
N PRO A 132 -1.43 15.64 0.57
CA PRO A 132 -0.05 16.12 0.52
C PRO A 132 0.66 16.06 1.88
N SER A 133 1.99 15.99 1.85
CA SER A 133 2.83 16.18 3.05
C SER A 133 2.81 17.65 3.52
N ALA A 134 3.43 17.92 4.68
CA ALA A 134 3.66 19.28 5.14
C ALA A 134 4.55 20.12 4.20
N SER A 135 5.41 19.47 3.39
CA SER A 135 6.21 20.13 2.36
C SER A 135 5.43 20.36 1.05
N GLY A 136 4.17 19.94 0.97
CA GLY A 136 3.31 20.11 -0.20
C GLY A 136 3.45 19.04 -1.27
N GLU A 137 4.29 18.02 -1.06
CA GLU A 137 4.38 16.89 -1.99
C GLU A 137 3.10 16.08 -1.97
N ALA A 138 2.51 15.81 -3.14
CA ALA A 138 1.26 15.08 -3.26
C ALA A 138 1.38 13.62 -2.79
N ASP A 139 0.26 13.06 -2.35
CA ASP A 139 0.09 11.62 -2.08
C ASP A 139 1.04 11.03 -1.02
N ARG A 140 1.48 11.85 -0.07
CA ARG A 140 2.43 11.46 0.99
C ARG A 140 1.78 11.11 2.32
N LEU A 141 0.56 11.55 2.58
CA LEU A 141 -0.21 11.16 3.77
C LEU A 141 -1.33 10.19 3.39
N LEU A 142 -1.37 9.03 4.02
CA LEU A 142 -2.43 8.04 3.86
C LEU A 142 -3.33 8.04 5.09
N THR A 143 -4.63 8.28 4.87
CA THR A 143 -5.64 8.27 5.93
C THR A 143 -6.60 7.11 5.73
N CYS A 144 -6.76 6.29 6.76
CA CYS A 144 -7.72 5.19 6.81
C CYS A 144 -8.57 5.31 8.07
N ARG A 145 -9.89 5.31 7.91
CA ARG A 145 -10.83 5.26 9.03
C ARG A 145 -11.53 3.90 9.03
N LYS A 146 -11.01 2.96 9.82
CA LYS A 146 -11.53 1.58 9.85
C LYS A 146 -12.85 1.45 10.59
N ARG A 147 -13.08 2.28 11.62
CA ARG A 147 -14.24 2.18 12.54
C ARG A 147 -14.75 3.54 13.06
N ARG A 148 -14.38 4.64 12.40
CA ARG A 148 -14.74 6.02 12.79
C ARG A 148 -15.20 6.84 11.60
#